data_AF-A0A931DKN3-F1
#
_entry.id   AF-A0A931DKN3-F1
#
_cell.length_a   1.000
_cell.length_b   1.000
_cell.length_c   1.000
_cell.angle_alpha   90.00
_cell.angle_beta   90.00
_cell.angle_gamma   90.00
#
_symmetry.space_group_name_H-M   'P 1'
#
loop_
_entity.id
_entity.type
_entity.pdbx_description
1 polymer ?
#
loop_
_entity_poly.entity_id
_entity_poly.type
_entity_poly.pdbx_seq_one_letter_code
_entity_poly.pdbx_strand_id
1 'polypeptide(L)'
;MMTTATHPARKPPGAGGEVAARLSDVHIGFGSGRRATPIVRGVDLELRRGRVLALVGESGSGKSLTALSLIGLLPPGAAATSGTITLGGRDVAGFSAARWREARGREVAMVFQDPMAALNPGFTVGRQVAEPFRRRLGDDRRTARAKAVALMAEVGIADADARFDAYPHEFSGGMRQRAVIAMALALGPRVLLADEPTTALDVTVQAQILRLLARRQREADLATLLVSHDLGVVARIAQEVAVMYAGRVVERGPLDAVYTRPAHPYTLGLLRAVPDAETEAGGLRPIPGQPPDPRRLPGGCAFHPRCPFATGRCLTDDPPLVPAGAERAVACHNTAAVLAETAPGGRAGEAGGADGGKDGGGEGRAERRGGQEPGGAGERTEEAR
;
A
#
# COMPACT_ATOMS: atom_id res chain seq x y z
N MET A 1 -5.77 -24.56 -21.59
CA MET A 1 -4.43 -25.01 -21.19
C MET A 1 -3.81 -23.90 -20.37
N MET A 2 -3.70 -24.10 -19.05
CA MET A 2 -3.03 -23.18 -18.14
C MET A 2 -1.58 -22.99 -18.57
N THR A 3 -1.21 -21.79 -19.00
CA THR A 3 0.18 -21.34 -18.82
C THR A 3 0.33 -21.07 -17.34
N THR A 4 0.83 -22.07 -16.62
CA THR A 4 1.48 -21.87 -15.33
C THR A 4 2.42 -20.69 -15.50
N ALA A 5 2.07 -19.54 -14.91
CA ALA A 5 2.96 -18.41 -14.84
C ALA A 5 4.13 -18.86 -13.96
N THR A 6 5.18 -19.37 -14.61
CA THR A 6 6.44 -19.77 -13.97
C THR A 6 6.98 -18.53 -13.28
N HIS A 7 6.65 -18.39 -12.00
CA HIS A 7 7.23 -17.38 -11.14
C HIS A 7 8.74 -17.64 -11.14
N PRO A 8 9.59 -16.63 -11.42
CA PRO A 8 11.02 -16.79 -11.24
C PRO A 8 11.27 -17.20 -9.78
N ALA A 9 12.10 -18.22 -9.57
CA ALA A 9 12.34 -18.83 -8.28
C ALA A 9 12.57 -17.78 -7.18
N ARG A 10 11.58 -17.61 -6.29
CA ARG A 10 11.69 -16.72 -5.14
C ARG A 10 12.67 -17.35 -4.16
N LYS A 11 13.74 -16.63 -3.83
CA LYS A 11 14.69 -17.03 -2.78
C LYS A 11 13.90 -17.22 -1.47
N PRO A 12 14.02 -18.38 -0.79
CA PRO A 12 13.18 -18.71 0.36
C PRO A 12 13.25 -17.64 1.46
N PRO A 13 12.17 -17.49 2.27
CA PRO A 13 12.23 -16.76 3.53
C PRO A 13 13.15 -17.51 4.49
N GLY A 14 13.98 -16.78 5.23
CA GLY A 14 14.97 -17.38 6.13
C GLY A 14 16.37 -17.56 5.54
N ALA A 15 17.09 -16.44 5.32
CA ALA A 15 18.55 -16.29 5.53
C ALA A 15 19.09 -14.98 4.91
N GLY A 16 19.52 -14.05 5.78
CA GLY A 16 20.69 -13.18 5.56
C GLY A 16 20.58 -12.05 4.53
N GLY A 17 19.86 -10.97 4.87
CA GLY A 17 20.15 -9.63 4.35
C GLY A 17 20.39 -8.69 5.53
N GLU A 18 21.46 -7.88 5.47
CA GLU A 18 21.74 -6.84 6.47
C GLU A 18 20.51 -5.93 6.62
N VAL A 19 20.20 -5.52 7.85
CA VAL A 19 19.11 -4.57 8.11
C VAL A 19 19.59 -3.18 7.70
N ALA A 20 19.03 -2.66 6.61
CA ALA A 20 19.37 -1.35 6.08
C ALA A 20 18.64 -0.22 6.81
N ALA A 21 17.41 -0.47 7.27
CA ALA A 21 16.65 0.44 8.11
C ALA A 21 15.70 -0.30 9.04
N ARG A 22 15.39 0.28 10.20
CA ARG A 22 14.44 -0.28 11.16
C ARG A 22 13.63 0.81 11.84
N LEU A 23 12.33 0.57 12.00
CA LEU A 23 11.44 1.26 12.92
C LEU A 23 11.15 0.31 14.07
N SER A 24 11.27 0.79 15.31
CA SER A 24 10.97 0.04 16.52
C SER A 24 10.01 0.84 17.39
N ASP A 25 8.81 0.31 17.58
CA ASP A 25 7.69 0.94 18.30
C ASP A 25 7.50 2.42 17.96
N VAL A 26 7.49 2.77 16.67
CA VAL A 26 7.45 4.18 16.24
C VAL A 26 6.03 4.72 16.32
N HIS A 27 5.87 5.85 17.01
CA HIS A 27 4.62 6.61 17.06
C HIS A 27 4.83 7.98 16.41
N ILE A 28 3.89 8.40 15.57
CA ILE A 28 3.92 9.69 14.86
C ILE A 28 2.59 10.37 15.06
N GLY A 29 2.62 11.64 15.44
CA GLY A 29 1.41 12.44 15.62
C GLY A 29 1.59 13.88 15.17
N PHE A 30 0.46 14.57 15.01
CA PHE A 30 0.42 16.00 14.74
C PHE A 30 0.14 16.81 16.01
N GLY A 31 0.90 17.88 16.22
CA GLY A 31 0.81 18.72 17.43
C GLY A 31 1.83 18.33 18.50
N SER A 32 1.70 18.89 19.71
CA SER A 32 2.67 18.71 20.79
C SER A 32 2.05 18.18 22.09
N GLY A 33 2.84 17.40 22.83
CA GLY A 33 2.48 16.86 24.14
C GLY A 33 1.20 16.01 24.13
N ARG A 34 0.39 16.10 25.19
CA ARG A 34 -0.88 15.36 25.35
C ARG A 34 -1.97 15.72 24.33
N ARG A 35 -1.76 16.76 23.51
CA ARG A 35 -2.70 17.18 22.45
C ARG A 35 -2.30 16.65 21.08
N ALA A 36 -1.20 15.90 20.97
CA ALA A 36 -0.79 15.32 19.71
C ALA A 36 -1.85 14.32 19.23
N THR A 37 -2.33 14.48 17.99
CA THR A 37 -3.22 13.50 17.36
C THR A 37 -2.37 12.35 16.82
N PRO A 38 -2.50 11.14 17.37
CA PRO A 38 -1.69 10.00 16.92
C PRO A 38 -2.16 9.51 15.56
N ILE A 39 -1.26 9.45 14.59
CA ILE A 39 -1.55 8.92 13.25
C ILE A 39 -0.89 7.56 13.05
N VAL A 40 0.37 7.42 13.47
CA VAL A 40 1.09 6.13 13.48
C VAL A 40 1.25 5.69 14.93
N ARG A 41 0.90 4.45 15.24
CA ARG A 41 0.72 3.95 16.61
C ARG A 41 1.49 2.65 16.85
N GLY A 42 2.78 2.75 17.12
CA GLY A 42 3.63 1.61 17.47
C GLY A 42 3.89 0.73 16.27
N VAL A 43 4.58 1.29 15.26
CA VAL A 43 4.94 0.57 14.04
C VAL A 43 6.34 0.00 14.15
N ASP A 44 6.42 -1.32 13.99
CA ASP A 44 7.66 -2.09 13.86
C ASP A 44 7.84 -2.54 12.41
N LEU A 45 8.90 -2.07 11.76
CA LEU A 45 9.25 -2.45 10.39
C LEU A 45 10.75 -2.63 10.25
N GLU A 46 11.13 -3.53 9.35
CA GLU A 46 12.53 -3.80 9.05
C GLU A 46 12.72 -3.87 7.55
N LEU A 47 13.61 -3.03 7.02
CA LEU A 47 14.00 -3.03 5.63
C LEU A 47 15.33 -3.74 5.50
N ARG A 48 15.34 -4.86 4.79
CA ARG A 48 16.53 -5.68 4.57
C ARG A 48 17.07 -5.45 3.17
N ARG A 49 18.40 -5.46 3.06
CA ARG A 49 19.09 -5.41 1.77
C ARG A 49 18.62 -6.55 0.86
N GLY A 50 18.44 -6.23 -0.42
CA GLY A 50 17.99 -7.18 -1.44
C GLY A 50 16.57 -7.72 -1.20
N ARG A 51 15.72 -6.99 -0.46
CA ARG A 51 14.32 -7.34 -0.20
C ARG A 51 13.41 -6.14 -0.42
N VAL A 52 12.21 -6.43 -0.90
CA VAL A 52 11.10 -5.49 -1.05
C VAL A 52 10.05 -5.82 0.01
N LEU A 53 9.86 -4.88 0.94
CA LEU A 53 8.72 -4.87 1.86
C LEU A 53 7.65 -3.96 1.29
N ALA A 54 6.45 -4.49 1.06
CA ALA A 54 5.30 -3.68 0.71
C ALA A 54 4.55 -3.22 1.97
N LEU A 55 4.19 -1.95 2.04
CA LEU A 55 3.30 -1.39 3.06
C LEU A 55 1.98 -0.99 2.38
N VAL A 56 0.92 -1.72 2.71
CA VAL A 56 -0.38 -1.60 2.05
C VAL A 56 -1.48 -1.21 3.02
N GLY A 57 -2.56 -0.65 2.51
CA GLY A 57 -3.73 -0.26 3.31
C GLY A 57 -4.51 0.89 2.67
N GLU A 58 -5.70 1.17 3.20
CA GLU A 58 -6.58 2.26 2.76
C GLU A 58 -5.90 3.62 2.92
N SER A 59 -6.39 4.63 2.18
CA SER A 59 -5.92 6.01 2.32
C SER A 59 -6.06 6.49 3.77
N GLY A 60 -5.11 7.31 4.24
CA GLY A 60 -5.11 7.82 5.61
C GLY A 60 -4.65 6.83 6.69
N SER A 61 -4.25 5.60 6.34
CA SER A 61 -3.78 4.62 7.33
C SER A 61 -2.40 4.90 7.94
N GLY A 62 -1.67 5.92 7.48
CA GLY A 62 -0.36 6.33 8.03
C GLY A 62 0.87 5.87 7.24
N LYS A 63 0.68 5.25 6.06
CA LYS A 63 1.77 4.69 5.23
C LYS A 63 2.80 5.73 4.80
N SER A 64 2.35 6.85 4.24
CA SER A 64 3.23 7.92 3.78
C SER A 64 4.00 8.58 4.93
N LEU A 65 3.38 8.79 6.10
CA LEU A 65 4.10 9.29 7.28
C LEU A 65 5.15 8.30 7.79
N THR A 66 4.86 7.01 7.70
CA THR A 66 5.81 5.94 8.04
C THR A 66 7.01 5.94 7.08
N ALA A 67 6.79 6.17 5.79
CA ALA A 67 7.88 6.34 4.82
C ALA A 67 8.65 7.65 5.05
N LEU A 68 7.96 8.77 5.24
CA LEU A 68 8.59 10.08 5.44
C LEU A 68 9.44 10.16 6.71
N SER A 69 9.09 9.41 7.77
CA SER A 69 9.88 9.35 9.00
C SER A 69 11.25 8.70 8.78
N LEU A 70 11.35 7.69 7.90
CA LEU A 70 12.61 7.03 7.53
C LEU A 70 13.62 7.97 6.86
N ILE A 71 13.17 9.03 6.21
CA ILE A 71 14.03 10.00 5.49
C ILE A 71 14.10 11.37 6.19
N GLY A 72 13.46 11.49 7.36
CA GLY A 72 13.42 12.74 8.14
C GLY A 72 12.70 13.88 7.43
N LEU A 73 11.65 13.56 6.65
CA LEU A 73 10.86 14.53 5.88
C LEU A 73 9.40 14.57 6.37
N LEU A 74 9.18 14.35 7.67
CA LEU A 74 7.86 14.55 8.25
C LEU A 74 7.38 16.00 8.00
N PRO A 75 6.09 16.18 7.63
CA PRO A 75 5.57 17.51 7.33
C PRO A 75 5.55 18.40 8.58
N PRO A 76 5.48 19.74 8.42
CA PRO A 76 5.34 20.65 9.53
C PRO A 76 4.20 20.26 10.48
N GLY A 77 4.47 20.28 11.78
CA GLY A 77 3.51 19.89 12.80
C GLY A 77 3.44 18.39 13.09
N ALA A 78 4.01 17.53 12.25
CA ALA A 78 4.19 16.10 12.54
C ALA A 78 5.55 15.83 13.20
N ALA A 79 5.57 14.96 14.20
CA ALA A 79 6.80 14.49 14.83
C ALA A 79 6.69 13.02 15.23
N ALA A 80 7.83 12.32 15.22
CA ALA A 80 7.95 11.04 15.92
C ALA A 80 7.88 11.34 17.43
N THR A 81 6.83 10.87 18.09
CA THR A 81 6.58 11.15 19.51
C THR A 81 7.25 10.14 20.44
N SER A 82 7.52 8.93 19.94
CA SER A 82 8.26 7.87 20.63
C SER A 82 8.71 6.79 19.63
N GLY A 83 9.49 5.83 20.12
CA GLY A 83 10.12 4.79 19.33
C GLY A 83 11.49 5.19 18.79
N THR A 84 12.08 4.30 17.99
CA THR A 84 13.42 4.49 17.43
C THR A 84 13.40 4.21 15.93
N ILE A 85 14.08 5.07 15.18
CA ILE A 85 14.27 4.91 13.73
C ILE A 85 15.76 4.83 13.47
N THR A 86 16.21 3.77 12.81
CA THR A 86 17.62 3.58 12.47
C THR A 86 17.84 3.45 10.96
N LEU A 87 18.94 4.03 10.47
CA LEU A 87 19.44 3.90 9.10
C LEU A 87 20.88 3.40 9.12
N GLY A 88 21.13 2.22 8.54
CA GLY A 88 22.44 1.55 8.59
C GLY A 88 22.94 1.36 10.02
N GLY A 89 22.05 0.98 10.94
CA GLY A 89 22.35 0.78 12.36
C GLY A 89 22.49 2.05 13.21
N ARG A 90 22.35 3.25 12.63
CA ARG A 90 22.46 4.52 13.37
C ARG A 90 21.09 5.12 13.65
N ASP A 91 20.85 5.52 14.89
CA ASP A 91 19.65 6.27 15.29
C ASP A 91 19.62 7.65 14.60
N VAL A 92 18.49 7.97 13.97
CA VAL A 92 18.27 9.21 13.25
C VAL A 92 17.75 10.34 14.13
N ALA A 93 17.32 10.08 15.36
CA ALA A 93 16.82 11.10 16.28
C ALA A 93 17.86 12.21 16.54
N GLY A 94 19.14 11.87 16.52
CA GLY A 94 20.27 12.81 16.69
C GLY A 94 20.80 13.41 15.38
N PHE A 95 20.18 13.15 14.23
CA PHE A 95 20.72 13.65 12.96
C PHE A 95 20.55 15.17 12.85
N SER A 96 21.67 15.89 12.76
CA SER A 96 21.68 17.29 12.37
C SER A 96 21.21 17.48 10.91
N ALA A 97 20.87 18.71 10.53
CA ALA A 97 20.53 19.02 9.14
C ALA A 97 21.67 18.64 8.16
N ALA A 98 22.93 18.75 8.58
CA ALA A 98 24.08 18.34 7.79
C ALA A 98 24.12 16.81 7.61
N ARG A 99 23.85 16.05 8.69
CA ARG A 99 23.81 14.59 8.65
C ARG A 99 22.68 14.08 7.77
N TRP A 100 21.50 14.70 7.84
CA TRP A 100 20.38 14.37 6.94
C TRP A 100 20.71 14.65 5.48
N ARG A 101 21.37 15.79 5.18
CA ARG A 101 21.86 16.05 3.82
C ARG A 101 22.81 14.95 3.36
N GLU A 102 23.73 14.48 4.21
CA GLU A 102 24.66 13.40 3.86
C GLU A 102 23.95 12.06 3.61
N ALA A 103 22.99 11.69 4.48
CA ALA A 103 22.25 10.44 4.38
C ALA A 103 21.35 10.38 3.13
N ARG A 104 20.68 11.48 2.79
CA ARG A 104 19.77 11.55 1.62
C ARG A 104 20.55 11.35 0.32
N GLY A 105 20.09 10.38 -0.47
CA GLY A 105 20.65 9.97 -1.75
C GLY A 105 21.49 8.69 -1.68
N ARG A 106 22.40 8.55 -0.69
CA ARG A 106 23.27 7.36 -0.57
C ARG A 106 22.78 6.35 0.47
N GLU A 107 22.33 6.80 1.63
CA GLU A 107 21.80 5.89 2.66
C GLU A 107 20.31 5.63 2.41
N VAL A 108 19.56 6.69 2.11
CA VAL A 108 18.13 6.62 1.83
C VAL A 108 17.74 7.57 0.71
N ALA A 109 16.93 7.11 -0.23
CA ALA A 109 16.33 7.93 -1.28
C ALA A 109 14.83 7.67 -1.33
N MET A 110 14.09 8.62 -1.90
CA MET A 110 12.64 8.52 -2.00
C MET A 110 12.15 8.87 -3.40
N VAL A 111 11.19 8.09 -3.89
CA VAL A 111 10.30 8.44 -5.01
C VAL A 111 8.98 8.86 -4.39
N PHE A 112 8.62 10.14 -4.56
CA PHE A 112 7.40 10.72 -4.01
C PHE A 112 6.19 10.38 -4.87
N GLN A 113 5.00 10.47 -4.26
CA GLN A 113 3.70 10.19 -4.90
C GLN A 113 3.40 11.11 -6.10
N ASP A 114 3.82 12.38 -6.05
CA ASP A 114 3.68 13.32 -7.17
C ASP A 114 5.03 13.66 -7.81
N PRO A 115 5.38 13.06 -8.97
CA PRO A 115 6.60 13.40 -9.70
C PRO A 115 6.61 14.81 -10.28
N MET A 116 5.44 15.40 -10.55
CA MET A 116 5.35 16.72 -11.18
C MET A 116 5.84 17.80 -10.23
N ALA A 117 5.56 17.65 -8.94
CA ALA A 117 6.09 18.52 -7.90
C ALA A 117 7.61 18.32 -7.64
N ALA A 118 8.19 17.20 -8.07
CA ALA A 118 9.58 16.86 -7.78
C ALA A 118 10.60 17.47 -8.76
N LEU A 119 10.20 17.76 -10.01
CA LEU A 119 11.07 18.38 -11.01
C LEU A 119 10.95 19.91 -10.96
N ASN A 120 12.09 20.61 -10.89
CA ASN A 120 12.12 22.05 -11.01
C ASN A 120 11.93 22.46 -12.49
N PRO A 121 10.87 23.24 -12.84
CA PRO A 121 10.57 23.60 -14.22
C PRO A 121 11.59 24.55 -14.86
N GLY A 122 12.40 25.25 -14.05
CA GLY A 122 13.43 26.18 -14.51
C GLY A 122 14.74 25.53 -14.94
N PHE A 123 14.86 24.19 -14.84
CA PHE A 123 16.05 23.45 -15.25
C PHE A 123 15.70 22.28 -16.16
N THR A 124 16.62 21.95 -17.07
CA THR A 124 16.49 20.76 -17.92
C THR A 124 16.50 19.49 -17.06
N VAL A 125 15.83 18.45 -17.53
CA VAL A 125 15.69 17.18 -16.81
C VAL A 125 17.05 16.51 -16.65
N GLY A 126 17.86 16.46 -17.71
CA GLY A 126 19.19 15.86 -17.66
C GLY A 126 20.12 16.57 -16.66
N ARG A 127 20.03 17.90 -16.55
CA ARG A 127 20.76 18.67 -15.53
C ARG A 127 20.38 18.27 -14.11
N GLN A 128 19.10 18.05 -13.85
CA GLN A 128 18.60 17.64 -12.53
C GLN A 128 19.04 16.20 -12.20
N VAL A 129 19.00 15.28 -13.17
CA VAL A 129 19.54 13.92 -13.01
C VAL A 129 21.06 13.91 -12.81
N ALA A 130 21.78 14.84 -13.44
CA ALA A 130 23.23 14.97 -13.33
C ALA A 130 23.70 15.65 -12.03
N GLU A 131 22.84 16.41 -11.36
CA GLU A 131 23.19 17.22 -10.19
C GLU A 131 23.78 16.41 -9.03
N PRO A 132 23.22 15.24 -8.64
CA PRO A 132 23.79 14.41 -7.58
C PRO A 132 25.24 14.00 -7.86
N PHE A 133 25.57 13.61 -9.10
CA PHE A 133 26.93 13.25 -9.49
C PHE A 133 27.91 14.41 -9.27
N ARG A 134 27.53 15.62 -9.71
CA ARG A 134 28.37 16.80 -9.56
C ARG A 134 28.54 17.23 -8.11
N ARG A 135 27.43 17.32 -7.36
CA ARG A 135 27.46 17.88 -6.00
C ARG A 135 27.95 16.89 -4.94
N ARG A 136 27.82 15.58 -5.20
CA ARG A 136 28.09 14.55 -4.18
C ARG A 136 29.26 13.65 -4.53
N LEU A 137 29.59 13.49 -5.81
CA LEU A 137 30.77 12.72 -6.24
C LEU A 137 31.92 13.62 -6.71
N GLY A 138 31.67 14.91 -6.95
CA GLY A 138 32.68 15.82 -7.49
C GLY A 138 32.96 15.62 -8.99
N ASP A 139 32.09 14.88 -9.69
CA ASP A 139 32.24 14.64 -11.12
C ASP A 139 32.21 15.95 -11.92
N ASP A 140 33.06 16.05 -12.94
CA ASP A 140 33.00 17.14 -13.90
C ASP A 140 31.70 17.09 -14.73
N ARG A 141 31.44 18.16 -15.50
CA ARG A 141 30.20 18.28 -16.29
C ARG A 141 30.05 17.15 -17.31
N ARG A 142 31.15 16.74 -17.95
CA ARG A 142 31.13 15.72 -19.02
C ARG A 142 30.80 14.35 -18.45
N THR A 143 31.47 13.98 -17.36
CA THR A 143 31.28 12.71 -16.65
C THR A 143 29.89 12.63 -16.05
N ALA A 144 29.41 13.70 -15.39
CA ALA A 144 28.07 13.75 -14.83
C ALA A 144 26.98 13.65 -15.91
N ARG A 145 27.15 14.31 -17.06
CA ARG A 145 26.23 14.17 -18.22
C ARG A 145 26.19 12.73 -18.71
N ALA A 146 27.36 12.10 -18.92
CA ALA A 146 27.42 10.72 -19.39
C ALA A 146 26.71 9.74 -18.44
N LYS A 147 26.94 9.86 -17.12
CA LYS A 147 26.24 9.06 -16.11
C LYS A 147 24.74 9.30 -16.08
N ALA A 148 24.31 10.56 -16.19
CA ALA A 148 22.89 10.92 -16.23
C ALA A 148 22.19 10.39 -17.48
N VAL A 149 22.81 10.50 -18.66
CA VAL A 149 22.27 9.94 -19.91
C VAL A 149 22.14 8.43 -19.82
N ALA A 150 23.16 7.74 -19.31
CA ALA A 150 23.11 6.28 -19.10
C ALA A 150 21.97 5.89 -18.15
N LEU A 151 21.80 6.63 -17.05
CA LEU A 151 20.73 6.37 -16.09
C LEU A 151 19.34 6.68 -16.66
N MET A 152 19.19 7.77 -17.40
CA MET A 152 17.95 8.12 -18.11
C MET A 152 17.57 7.02 -19.12
N ALA A 153 18.53 6.51 -19.89
CA ALA A 153 18.30 5.40 -20.82
C ALA A 153 17.87 4.14 -20.06
N GLU A 154 18.52 3.83 -18.94
CA GLU A 154 18.22 2.65 -18.14
C GLU A 154 16.80 2.65 -17.56
N VAL A 155 16.31 3.82 -17.13
CA VAL A 155 14.92 3.96 -16.66
C VAL A 155 13.89 3.98 -17.80
N GLY A 156 14.35 3.89 -19.05
CA GLY A 156 13.51 3.78 -20.24
C GLY A 156 13.13 5.12 -20.88
N ILE A 157 13.92 6.17 -20.70
CA ILE A 157 13.79 7.40 -21.50
C ILE A 157 14.46 7.15 -22.85
N ALA A 158 13.65 7.01 -23.90
CA ALA A 158 14.14 6.88 -25.27
C ALA A 158 14.95 8.12 -25.69
N ASP A 159 16.00 7.92 -26.47
CA ASP A 159 16.90 8.97 -26.95
C ASP A 159 17.41 9.87 -25.81
N ALA A 160 17.79 9.26 -24.68
CA ALA A 160 18.18 9.96 -23.46
C ALA A 160 19.23 11.06 -23.66
N ASP A 161 20.17 10.89 -24.61
CA ASP A 161 21.17 11.91 -24.93
C ASP A 161 20.54 13.16 -25.56
N ALA A 162 19.65 12.98 -26.54
CA ALA A 162 18.91 14.07 -27.18
C ALA A 162 17.90 14.73 -26.22
N ARG A 163 17.35 13.95 -25.28
CA ARG A 163 16.39 14.42 -24.26
C ARG A 163 17.06 15.05 -23.04
N PHE A 164 18.40 15.06 -22.95
CA PHE A 164 19.12 15.58 -21.79
C PHE A 164 18.81 17.06 -21.52
N ASP A 165 18.74 17.86 -22.59
CA ASP A 165 18.51 19.31 -22.52
C ASP A 165 17.03 19.71 -22.58
N ALA A 166 16.12 18.74 -22.57
CA ALA A 166 14.69 19.00 -22.52
C ALA A 166 14.26 19.42 -21.10
N TYR A 167 13.29 20.33 -21.03
CA TYR A 167 12.64 20.77 -19.82
C TYR A 167 11.52 19.83 -19.39
N PRO A 168 11.09 19.87 -18.11
CA PRO A 168 10.00 19.02 -17.64
C PRO A 168 8.72 19.12 -18.47
N HIS A 169 8.34 20.32 -18.95
CA HIS A 169 7.13 20.51 -19.74
C HIS A 169 7.17 19.80 -21.11
N GLU A 170 8.35 19.45 -21.62
CA GLU A 170 8.55 18.72 -22.88
C GLU A 170 8.52 17.18 -22.67
N PHE A 171 8.45 16.71 -21.42
CA PHE A 171 8.34 15.30 -21.08
C PHE A 171 6.88 14.90 -20.86
N SER A 172 6.52 13.67 -21.28
CA SER A 172 5.26 13.05 -20.86
C SER A 172 5.25 12.75 -19.37
N GLY A 173 4.07 12.55 -18.77
CA GLY A 173 3.95 12.19 -17.34
C GLY A 173 4.82 10.97 -16.97
N GLY A 174 4.78 9.91 -17.78
CA GLY A 174 5.61 8.72 -17.57
C GLY A 174 7.12 8.99 -17.72
N MET A 175 7.54 9.88 -18.63
CA MET A 175 8.95 10.27 -18.73
C MET A 175 9.41 11.08 -17.52
N ARG A 176 8.56 11.96 -16.97
CA ARG A 176 8.86 12.70 -15.74
C ARG A 176 9.01 11.75 -14.55
N GLN A 177 8.11 10.78 -14.40
CA GLN A 177 8.22 9.75 -13.35
C GLN A 177 9.54 8.98 -13.46
N ARG A 178 9.92 8.55 -14.67
CA ARG A 178 11.20 7.87 -14.92
C ARG A 178 12.38 8.75 -14.54
N ALA A 179 12.35 10.03 -14.87
CA ALA A 179 13.41 10.96 -14.49
C ALA A 179 13.53 11.12 -12.97
N VAL A 180 12.42 11.20 -12.23
CA VAL A 180 12.41 11.25 -10.76
C VAL A 180 12.97 9.95 -10.17
N ILE A 181 12.62 8.79 -10.73
CA ILE A 181 13.19 7.49 -10.33
C ILE A 181 14.70 7.45 -10.60
N ALA A 182 15.15 7.94 -11.76
CA ALA A 182 16.56 8.09 -12.07
C ALA A 182 17.26 8.97 -11.03
N MET A 183 16.70 10.12 -10.67
CA MET A 183 17.26 10.99 -9.63
C MET A 183 17.39 10.27 -8.27
N ALA A 184 16.38 9.49 -7.87
CA ALA A 184 16.42 8.73 -6.62
C ALA A 184 17.49 7.63 -6.64
N LEU A 185 17.74 7.00 -7.80
CA LEU A 185 18.71 5.93 -7.97
C LEU A 185 20.14 6.43 -8.26
N ALA A 186 20.32 7.71 -8.59
CA ALA A 186 21.56 8.26 -9.11
C ALA A 186 22.79 7.96 -8.25
N LEU A 187 22.66 8.05 -6.93
CA LEU A 187 23.77 7.82 -6.00
C LEU A 187 23.88 6.38 -5.49
N GLY A 188 23.06 5.46 -6.00
CA GLY A 188 23.02 4.07 -5.54
C GLY A 188 22.63 3.97 -4.06
N PRO A 189 21.38 4.34 -3.69
CA PRO A 189 20.95 4.33 -2.30
C PRO A 189 21.01 2.92 -1.69
N ARG A 190 21.21 2.83 -0.36
CA ARG A 190 21.02 1.57 0.37
C ARG A 190 19.55 1.24 0.60
N VAL A 191 18.74 2.28 0.82
CA VAL A 191 17.29 2.19 1.04
C VAL A 191 16.55 3.05 0.02
N LEU A 192 15.59 2.46 -0.69
CA LEU A 192 14.65 3.18 -1.55
C LEU A 192 13.25 3.14 -0.94
N LEU A 193 12.69 4.32 -0.71
CA LEU A 193 11.31 4.50 -0.29
C LEU A 193 10.51 4.88 -1.53
N ALA A 194 9.57 4.04 -1.94
CA ALA A 194 8.77 4.27 -3.13
C ALA A 194 7.32 4.45 -2.69
N ASP A 195 6.88 5.71 -2.57
CA ASP A 195 5.50 6.04 -2.16
C ASP A 195 4.61 6.22 -3.37
N GLU A 196 3.78 5.23 -3.64
CA GLU A 196 2.89 5.18 -4.81
C GLU A 196 3.62 5.47 -6.14
N PRO A 197 4.74 4.77 -6.43
CA PRO A 197 5.66 5.11 -7.52
C PRO A 197 5.10 4.86 -8.93
N THR A 198 3.89 4.32 -9.03
CA THR A 198 3.24 4.01 -10.31
C THR A 198 1.84 4.60 -10.42
N THR A 199 1.42 5.41 -9.44
CA THR A 199 0.15 6.14 -9.51
C THR A 199 0.16 7.06 -10.74
N ALA A 200 -0.99 7.17 -11.41
CA ALA A 200 -1.19 7.97 -12.62
C ALA A 200 -0.35 7.57 -13.86
N LEU A 201 0.18 6.35 -13.89
CA LEU A 201 0.83 5.77 -15.08
C LEU A 201 -0.08 4.74 -15.76
N ASP A 202 0.07 4.58 -17.08
CA ASP A 202 -0.53 3.46 -17.78
C ASP A 202 0.09 2.12 -17.35
N VAL A 203 -0.67 1.03 -17.53
CA VAL A 203 -0.30 -0.32 -17.09
C VAL A 203 1.04 -0.79 -17.67
N THR A 204 1.38 -0.35 -18.90
CA THR A 204 2.62 -0.74 -19.57
C THR A 204 3.81 -0.05 -18.93
N VAL A 205 3.72 1.27 -18.70
CA VAL A 205 4.77 2.06 -18.03
C VAL A 205 4.96 1.60 -16.60
N GLN A 206 3.87 1.37 -15.85
CA GLN A 206 3.91 0.80 -14.51
C GLN A 206 4.70 -0.52 -14.48
N ALA A 207 4.40 -1.47 -15.38
CA ALA A 207 5.12 -2.74 -15.44
C ALA A 207 6.62 -2.57 -15.71
N GLN A 208 7.01 -1.60 -16.56
CA GLN A 208 8.42 -1.33 -16.86
C GLN A 208 9.16 -0.74 -15.65
N ILE A 209 8.54 0.21 -14.92
CA ILE A 209 9.10 0.77 -13.68
C ILE A 209 9.31 -0.32 -12.62
N LEU A 210 8.31 -1.17 -12.39
CA LEU A 210 8.40 -2.24 -11.40
C LEU A 210 9.51 -3.25 -11.76
N ARG A 211 9.69 -3.57 -13.05
CA ARG A 211 10.79 -4.43 -13.52
C ARG A 211 12.17 -3.80 -13.28
N LEU A 212 12.31 -2.50 -13.53
CA LEU A 212 13.53 -1.73 -13.25
C LEU A 212 13.86 -1.79 -11.76
N LEU A 213 12.90 -1.48 -10.89
CA LEU A 213 13.09 -1.52 -9.44
C LEU A 213 13.47 -2.92 -8.96
N ALA A 214 12.80 -3.96 -9.47
CA ALA A 214 13.12 -5.35 -9.15
C ALA A 214 14.52 -5.75 -9.65
N ARG A 215 14.96 -5.26 -10.82
CA ARG A 215 16.31 -5.50 -11.33
C ARG A 215 17.36 -4.83 -10.44
N ARG A 216 17.18 -3.54 -10.12
CA ARG A 216 18.10 -2.80 -9.24
C ARG A 216 18.16 -3.39 -7.83
N GLN A 217 17.04 -3.89 -7.33
CA GLN A 217 17.01 -4.62 -6.07
C GLN A 217 17.97 -5.82 -6.06
N ARG A 218 17.99 -6.61 -7.15
CA ARG A 218 18.86 -7.79 -7.26
C ARG A 218 20.33 -7.43 -7.50
N GLU A 219 20.59 -6.43 -8.34
CA GLU A 219 21.95 -6.07 -8.77
C GLU A 219 22.69 -5.22 -7.74
N ALA A 220 21.98 -4.34 -7.01
CA ALA A 220 22.59 -3.38 -6.08
C ALA A 220 22.31 -3.70 -4.60
N ASP A 221 21.68 -4.85 -4.31
CA ASP A 221 21.31 -5.27 -2.96
C ASP A 221 20.51 -4.16 -2.22
N LEU A 222 19.61 -3.51 -2.96
CA LEU A 222 18.81 -2.36 -2.51
C LEU A 222 17.67 -2.83 -1.61
N ALA A 223 17.57 -2.25 -0.42
CA ALA A 223 16.41 -2.42 0.45
C ALA A 223 15.28 -1.51 -0.01
N THR A 224 14.08 -2.04 -0.25
CA THR A 224 12.97 -1.24 -0.78
C THR A 224 11.76 -1.31 0.12
N LEU A 225 11.24 -0.15 0.52
CA LEU A 225 9.87 0.00 1.03
C LEU A 225 8.98 0.46 -0.12
N LEU A 226 8.03 -0.37 -0.51
CA LEU A 226 7.01 -0.02 -1.50
C LEU A 226 5.71 0.32 -0.77
N VAL A 227 5.32 1.59 -0.74
CA VAL A 227 3.98 1.98 -0.29
C VAL A 227 3.06 1.97 -1.50
N SER A 228 1.97 1.22 -1.39
CA SER A 228 0.95 1.16 -2.46
C SER A 228 -0.40 0.79 -1.90
N HIS A 229 -1.46 1.24 -2.58
CA HIS A 229 -2.82 0.76 -2.38
C HIS A 229 -3.23 -0.29 -3.45
N ASP A 230 -2.41 -0.51 -4.47
CA ASP A 230 -2.64 -1.50 -5.53
C ASP A 230 -2.01 -2.85 -5.14
N LEU A 231 -2.85 -3.79 -4.70
CA LEU A 231 -2.41 -5.12 -4.29
C LEU A 231 -1.86 -5.96 -5.46
N GLY A 232 -2.28 -5.67 -6.70
CA GLY A 232 -1.78 -6.33 -7.90
C GLY A 232 -0.34 -5.93 -8.23
N VAL A 233 0.01 -4.65 -8.02
CA VAL A 233 1.40 -4.19 -8.11
C VAL A 233 2.28 -4.87 -7.08
N VAL A 234 1.81 -4.93 -5.83
CA VAL A 234 2.55 -5.51 -4.72
C VAL A 234 2.85 -7.00 -4.97
N ALA A 235 1.87 -7.76 -5.46
CA ALA A 235 2.01 -9.18 -5.76
C ALA A 235 3.17 -9.49 -6.74
N ARG A 236 3.52 -8.54 -7.61
CA ARG A 236 4.52 -8.74 -8.67
C ARG A 236 5.97 -8.57 -8.21
N ILE A 237 6.22 -7.77 -7.18
CA ILE A 237 7.60 -7.38 -6.80
C ILE A 237 7.96 -7.55 -5.33
N ALA A 238 6.98 -7.60 -4.43
CA ALA A 238 7.24 -7.71 -3.00
C ALA A 238 7.66 -9.14 -2.60
N GLN A 239 8.47 -9.26 -1.55
CA GLN A 239 8.74 -10.54 -0.88
C GLN A 239 7.97 -10.63 0.44
N GLU A 240 7.86 -9.52 1.15
CA GLU A 240 7.09 -9.38 2.38
C GLU A 240 6.02 -8.29 2.20
N VAL A 241 4.93 -8.41 2.94
CA VAL A 241 3.90 -7.39 3.02
C VAL A 241 3.59 -7.09 4.49
N ALA A 242 3.39 -5.81 4.78
CA ALA A 242 2.82 -5.29 6.01
C ALA A 242 1.53 -4.55 5.66
N VAL A 243 0.42 -4.99 6.22
CA VAL A 243 -0.91 -4.40 6.06
C VAL A 243 -1.13 -3.43 7.21
N MET A 244 -1.38 -2.16 6.88
CA MET A 244 -1.56 -1.08 7.83
C MET A 244 -3.01 -0.60 7.84
N TYR A 245 -3.63 -0.61 9.01
CA TYR A 245 -4.96 -0.09 9.22
C TYR A 245 -4.97 0.93 10.34
N ALA A 246 -5.57 2.09 10.07
CA ALA A 246 -5.73 3.19 11.01
C ALA A 246 -4.47 3.39 11.87
N GLY A 247 -3.27 3.53 11.30
CA GLY A 247 -2.06 3.82 12.08
C GLY A 247 -1.26 2.64 12.62
N ARG A 248 -1.73 1.39 12.51
CA ARG A 248 -1.04 0.20 13.03
C ARG A 248 -0.81 -0.83 11.93
N VAL A 249 0.28 -1.59 12.04
CA VAL A 249 0.43 -2.84 11.28
C VAL A 249 -0.49 -3.88 11.88
N VAL A 250 -1.46 -4.37 11.10
CA VAL A 250 -2.45 -5.35 11.56
C VAL A 250 -2.11 -6.78 11.11
N GLU A 251 -1.32 -6.92 10.06
CA GLU A 251 -0.83 -8.20 9.58
C GLU A 251 0.49 -7.98 8.83
N ARG A 252 1.48 -8.83 9.08
CA ARG A 252 2.77 -8.81 8.38
C ARG A 252 3.25 -10.24 8.15
N GLY A 253 3.85 -10.50 6.99
CA GLY A 253 4.54 -11.76 6.74
C GLY A 253 4.99 -11.91 5.28
N PRO A 254 5.41 -13.13 4.89
CA PRO A 254 5.70 -13.45 3.51
C PRO A 254 4.50 -13.16 2.61
N LEU A 255 4.74 -12.56 1.44
CA LEU A 255 3.69 -12.16 0.51
C LEU A 255 2.71 -13.30 0.22
N ASP A 256 3.24 -14.49 -0.09
CA ASP A 256 2.43 -15.65 -0.47
C ASP A 256 1.53 -16.12 0.68
N ALA A 257 2.01 -16.07 1.93
CA ALA A 257 1.22 -16.45 3.09
C ALA A 257 0.06 -15.46 3.35
N VAL A 258 0.33 -14.15 3.23
CA VAL A 258 -0.67 -13.11 3.49
C VAL A 258 -1.71 -13.04 2.37
N TYR A 259 -1.30 -13.22 1.10
CA TYR A 259 -2.20 -13.13 -0.06
C TYR A 259 -3.08 -14.37 -0.22
N THR A 260 -2.56 -15.57 0.09
CA THR A 260 -3.33 -16.81 -0.08
C THR A 260 -4.15 -17.18 1.15
N ARG A 261 -3.65 -16.84 2.34
CA ARG A 261 -4.28 -17.21 3.62
C ARG A 261 -4.23 -16.03 4.60
N PRO A 262 -4.93 -14.92 4.29
CA PRO A 262 -4.94 -13.73 5.14
C PRO A 262 -5.51 -14.08 6.52
N ALA A 263 -4.87 -13.54 7.55
CA ALA A 263 -5.13 -13.90 8.94
C ALA A 263 -5.82 -12.79 9.73
N HIS A 264 -5.90 -11.58 9.17
CA HIS A 264 -6.65 -10.47 9.73
C HIS A 264 -7.92 -10.18 8.89
N PRO A 265 -9.10 -9.92 9.52
CA PRO A 265 -10.35 -9.65 8.80
C PRO A 265 -10.27 -8.51 7.78
N TYR A 266 -9.53 -7.45 8.12
CA TYR A 266 -9.25 -6.33 7.21
C TYR A 266 -8.46 -6.77 5.97
N THR A 267 -7.39 -7.55 6.13
CA THR A 267 -6.60 -8.08 5.00
C THR A 267 -7.44 -8.97 4.10
N LEU A 268 -8.27 -9.84 4.69
CA LEU A 268 -9.24 -10.64 3.95
C LEU A 268 -10.20 -9.77 3.14
N GLY A 269 -10.74 -8.72 3.76
CA GLY A 269 -11.60 -7.74 3.08
C GLY A 269 -10.90 -7.02 1.94
N LEU A 270 -9.65 -6.59 2.13
CA LEU A 270 -8.85 -5.92 1.10
C LEU A 270 -8.65 -6.82 -0.12
N LEU A 271 -8.28 -8.08 0.09
CA LEU A 271 -8.04 -9.04 -0.99
C LEU A 271 -9.34 -9.38 -1.74
N ARG A 272 -10.47 -9.52 -1.02
CA ARG A 272 -11.79 -9.75 -1.62
C ARG A 272 -12.35 -8.56 -2.41
N ALA A 273 -11.83 -7.36 -2.17
CA ALA A 273 -12.23 -6.14 -2.86
C ALA A 273 -11.44 -5.90 -4.16
N VAL A 274 -10.40 -6.70 -4.43
CA VAL A 274 -9.61 -6.61 -5.66
C VAL A 274 -10.15 -7.62 -6.69
N PRO A 275 -10.36 -7.22 -7.96
CA PRO A 275 -10.75 -8.15 -9.00
C PRO A 275 -9.67 -9.21 -9.24
N ASP A 276 -10.05 -10.48 -9.20
CA ASP A 276 -9.22 -11.58 -9.74
C ASP A 276 -9.90 -12.23 -10.95
N ALA A 277 -9.13 -12.96 -11.76
CA ALA A 277 -9.63 -13.62 -12.98
C ALA A 277 -10.67 -14.72 -12.70
N GLU A 278 -10.82 -15.16 -11.44
CA GLU A 278 -11.82 -16.14 -11.01
C GLU A 278 -13.08 -15.47 -10.42
N THR A 279 -13.04 -14.17 -10.14
CA THR A 279 -14.12 -13.36 -9.52
C THR A 279 -15.21 -12.97 -10.52
N GLU A 280 -15.04 -13.26 -11.82
CA GLU A 280 -16.09 -13.03 -12.82
C GLU A 280 -17.42 -13.76 -12.48
N ALA A 281 -17.39 -14.76 -11.60
CA ALA A 281 -18.59 -15.48 -11.15
C ALA A 281 -19.20 -15.00 -9.81
N GLY A 282 -18.53 -14.11 -9.03
CA GLY A 282 -18.87 -13.89 -7.61
C GLY A 282 -19.08 -12.45 -7.13
N GLY A 283 -18.76 -11.45 -7.96
CA GLY A 283 -18.87 -10.02 -7.62
C GLY A 283 -17.84 -9.53 -6.58
N LEU A 284 -17.41 -8.28 -6.70
CA LEU A 284 -16.52 -7.64 -5.73
C LEU A 284 -17.24 -7.45 -4.39
N ARG A 285 -16.58 -7.82 -3.29
CA ARG A 285 -17.13 -7.62 -1.93
C ARG A 285 -16.39 -6.49 -1.24
N PRO A 286 -16.91 -5.25 -1.26
CA PRO A 286 -16.26 -4.12 -0.59
C PRO A 286 -16.29 -4.29 0.93
N ILE A 287 -15.31 -3.70 1.61
CA ILE A 287 -15.31 -3.61 3.06
C ILE A 287 -16.39 -2.59 3.48
N PRO A 288 -17.39 -2.96 4.28
CA PRO A 288 -18.47 -2.05 4.65
C PRO A 288 -17.98 -0.88 5.51
N GLY A 289 -18.72 0.23 5.49
CA GLY A 289 -18.45 1.43 6.28
C GLY A 289 -17.26 2.25 5.80
N GLN A 290 -16.85 3.23 6.62
CA GLN A 290 -15.74 4.14 6.34
C GLN A 290 -14.59 3.93 7.33
N PRO A 291 -13.32 4.17 6.93
CA PRO A 291 -12.19 4.18 7.87
C PRO A 291 -12.46 5.14 9.06
N PRO A 292 -12.01 4.81 10.27
CA PRO A 292 -12.20 5.67 11.44
C PRO A 292 -11.42 6.97 11.28
N ASP A 293 -11.96 8.06 11.83
CA ASP A 293 -11.23 9.32 11.97
C ASP A 293 -10.03 9.09 12.91
N PRO A 294 -8.79 9.37 12.48
CA PRO A 294 -7.60 9.22 13.34
C PRO A 294 -7.68 10.03 14.65
N ARG A 295 -8.48 11.09 14.70
CA ARG A 295 -8.71 11.91 15.91
C ARG A 295 -9.69 11.28 16.89
N ARG A 296 -10.48 10.30 16.45
CA ARG A 296 -11.58 9.69 17.21
C ARG A 296 -11.66 8.20 16.90
N LEU A 297 -10.60 7.49 17.26
CA LEU A 297 -10.55 6.04 17.12
C LEU A 297 -11.55 5.40 18.09
N PRO A 298 -12.19 4.28 17.68
CA PRO A 298 -12.98 3.50 18.60
C PRO A 298 -12.08 2.86 19.68
N GLY A 299 -12.69 2.44 20.80
CA GLY A 299 -12.00 1.66 21.82
C GLY A 299 -11.56 0.29 21.31
N GLY A 300 -10.51 -0.28 21.91
CA GLY A 300 -9.98 -1.58 21.53
C GLY A 300 -9.45 -1.63 20.09
N CYS A 301 -9.84 -2.67 19.34
CA CYS A 301 -9.41 -2.89 17.97
C CYS A 301 -10.03 -1.86 17.02
N ALA A 302 -9.20 -1.02 16.38
CA ALA A 302 -9.68 0.04 15.47
C ALA A 302 -10.58 -0.46 14.33
N PHE A 303 -10.47 -1.73 13.92
CA PHE A 303 -11.26 -2.32 12.83
C PHE A 303 -12.60 -2.92 13.31
N HIS A 304 -12.84 -3.06 14.62
CA HIS A 304 -14.02 -3.74 15.15
C HIS A 304 -15.38 -3.21 14.61
N PRO A 305 -15.57 -1.90 14.29
CA PRO A 305 -16.85 -1.41 13.76
C PRO A 305 -17.18 -1.91 12.35
N ARG A 306 -16.17 -2.38 11.60
CA ARG A 306 -16.29 -2.87 10.21
C ARG A 306 -16.00 -4.38 10.11
N CYS A 307 -15.66 -5.02 11.23
CA CYS A 307 -15.16 -6.38 11.27
C CYS A 307 -16.31 -7.39 11.40
N PRO A 308 -16.49 -8.32 10.43
CA PRO A 308 -17.52 -9.37 10.54
C PRO A 308 -17.20 -10.41 11.62
N PHE A 309 -15.97 -10.42 12.14
CA PHE A 309 -15.52 -11.29 13.24
C PHE A 309 -15.42 -10.55 14.57
N ALA A 310 -16.04 -9.37 14.72
CA ALA A 310 -15.95 -8.61 15.96
C ALA A 310 -16.59 -9.37 17.13
N THR A 311 -15.93 -9.35 18.29
CA THR A 311 -16.45 -9.90 19.55
C THR A 311 -16.43 -8.82 20.63
N GLY A 312 -17.05 -9.06 21.79
CA GLY A 312 -17.02 -8.12 22.91
C GLY A 312 -15.60 -7.69 23.33
N ARG A 313 -14.62 -8.59 23.23
CA ARG A 313 -13.20 -8.28 23.50
C ARG A 313 -12.63 -7.22 22.55
N CYS A 314 -13.05 -7.21 21.29
CA CYS A 314 -12.56 -6.26 20.29
C CYS A 314 -12.96 -4.81 20.58
N LEU A 315 -14.01 -4.57 21.38
CA LEU A 315 -14.49 -3.23 21.73
C LEU A 315 -13.64 -2.57 22.83
N THR A 316 -12.93 -3.37 23.63
CA THR A 316 -12.24 -2.89 24.84
C THR A 316 -10.74 -3.13 24.81
N ASP A 317 -10.28 -4.18 24.12
CA ASP A 317 -8.88 -4.61 24.08
C ASP A 317 -8.32 -4.44 22.66
N ASP A 318 -7.25 -3.66 22.50
CA ASP A 318 -6.56 -3.46 21.22
C ASP A 318 -5.53 -4.59 21.04
N PRO A 319 -5.71 -5.50 20.05
CA PRO A 319 -4.86 -6.67 19.94
C PRO A 319 -3.39 -6.28 19.70
N PRO A 320 -2.43 -6.92 20.41
CA PRO A 320 -1.01 -6.78 20.10
C PRO A 320 -0.68 -7.52 18.81
N LEU A 321 0.35 -7.06 18.08
CA LEU A 321 0.89 -7.76 16.92
C LEU A 321 1.68 -8.98 17.43
N VAL A 322 1.11 -10.18 17.28
CA VAL A 322 1.70 -11.43 17.80
C VAL A 322 2.01 -12.42 16.70
N PRO A 323 3.03 -13.29 16.87
CA PRO A 323 3.32 -14.36 15.91
C PRO A 323 2.11 -15.26 15.63
N ALA A 324 1.86 -15.56 14.36
CA ALA A 324 0.72 -16.34 13.88
C ALA A 324 1.16 -17.35 12.79
N GLY A 325 2.25 -18.07 13.03
CA GLY A 325 2.87 -19.02 12.09
C GLY A 325 4.34 -18.69 11.82
N ALA A 326 4.94 -19.35 10.82
CA ALA A 326 6.33 -19.08 10.43
C ALA A 326 6.43 -17.68 9.78
N GLU A 327 7.22 -16.78 10.39
CA GLU A 327 7.51 -15.42 9.91
C GLU A 327 6.29 -14.50 9.70
N ARG A 328 5.11 -14.87 10.23
CA ARG A 328 3.89 -14.06 10.17
C ARG A 328 3.52 -13.52 11.54
N ALA A 329 3.08 -12.27 11.61
CA ALA A 329 2.52 -11.66 12.81
C ALA A 329 1.18 -10.98 12.50
N VAL A 330 0.24 -11.03 13.44
CA VAL A 330 -1.14 -10.56 13.26
C VAL A 330 -1.63 -9.89 14.54
N ALA A 331 -2.29 -8.75 14.41
CA ALA A 331 -2.93 -8.03 15.51
C ALA A 331 -4.44 -8.27 15.47
N CYS A 332 -4.88 -9.49 15.86
CA CYS A 332 -6.29 -9.84 15.90
C CYS A 332 -6.60 -10.83 17.02
N HIS A 333 -7.69 -10.60 17.75
CA HIS A 333 -8.20 -11.56 18.75
C HIS A 333 -8.78 -12.83 18.11
N ASN A 334 -9.17 -12.77 16.83
CA ASN A 334 -9.91 -13.82 16.14
C ASN A 334 -9.14 -14.44 14.97
N THR A 335 -7.80 -14.39 14.99
CA THR A 335 -6.94 -14.93 13.92
C THR A 335 -7.29 -16.37 13.52
N ALA A 336 -7.58 -17.25 14.49
CA ALA A 336 -7.91 -18.65 14.20
C ALA A 336 -9.21 -18.78 13.38
N ALA A 337 -10.24 -17.99 13.69
CA ALA A 337 -11.50 -18.00 12.95
C ALA A 337 -11.33 -17.52 11.50
N VAL A 338 -10.53 -16.46 11.30
CA VAL A 338 -10.21 -15.93 9.96
C VAL A 338 -9.42 -16.95 9.13
N LEU A 339 -8.45 -17.63 9.76
CA LEU A 339 -7.67 -18.68 9.10
C LEU A 339 -8.50 -19.92 8.74
N ALA A 340 -9.57 -20.20 9.49
CA ALA A 340 -10.51 -21.26 9.18
C ALA A 340 -11.39 -20.91 7.98
N GLU A 341 -11.90 -19.68 7.88
CA GLU A 341 -12.69 -19.22 6.73
C GLU A 341 -11.86 -19.17 5.43
N THR A 342 -10.55 -18.92 5.54
CA THR A 342 -9.62 -18.83 4.41
C THR A 342 -8.95 -20.17 4.06
N ALA A 343 -9.31 -21.26 4.73
CA ALA A 343 -8.76 -22.57 4.42
C ALA A 343 -9.26 -23.06 3.04
N PRO A 344 -8.37 -23.58 2.17
CA PRO A 344 -8.78 -24.17 0.91
C PRO A 344 -9.67 -25.40 1.19
N GLY A 345 -10.97 -25.25 0.90
CA GLY A 345 -12.02 -26.24 1.21
C GLY A 345 -13.30 -25.65 1.83
N GLY A 346 -13.29 -24.39 2.27
CA GLY A 346 -14.42 -23.74 2.96
C GLY A 346 -15.47 -23.06 2.07
N ARG A 347 -15.69 -23.50 0.82
CA ARG A 347 -16.89 -23.13 0.06
C ARG A 347 -17.91 -24.27 0.14
N ALA A 348 -18.71 -24.28 1.21
CA ALA A 348 -20.01 -24.95 1.24
C ALA A 348 -20.81 -24.43 2.45
N GLY A 349 -21.96 -23.84 2.18
CA GLY A 349 -22.84 -23.24 3.17
C GLY A 349 -23.88 -22.38 2.47
N GLU A 350 -24.60 -22.99 1.52
CA GLU A 350 -25.84 -22.46 0.98
C GLU A 350 -26.74 -22.04 2.14
N ALA A 351 -27.28 -20.83 2.05
CA ALA A 351 -28.44 -20.45 2.84
C ALA A 351 -29.59 -21.35 2.42
N GLY A 352 -29.77 -22.46 3.14
CA GLY A 352 -30.93 -23.32 3.04
C GLY A 352 -32.17 -22.49 3.35
N GLY A 353 -32.96 -22.21 2.31
CA GLY A 353 -34.30 -21.70 2.44
C GLY A 353 -35.12 -22.67 3.30
N ALA A 354 -35.67 -22.13 4.38
CA ALA A 354 -36.75 -22.78 5.09
C ALA A 354 -38.00 -22.67 4.21
N ASP A 355 -38.28 -23.71 3.42
CA ASP A 355 -39.62 -23.97 2.92
C ASP A 355 -40.11 -25.28 3.55
N GLY A 356 -40.94 -25.10 4.58
CA GLY A 356 -41.59 -26.18 5.30
C GLY A 356 -42.80 -26.65 4.51
N GLY A 357 -42.61 -27.72 3.74
CA GLY A 357 -43.71 -28.47 3.14
C GLY A 357 -44.67 -29.01 4.21
N LYS A 358 -45.94 -28.61 4.10
CA LYS A 358 -47.08 -29.35 4.64
C LYS A 358 -48.06 -29.57 3.49
N ASP A 359 -48.01 -30.78 2.94
CA ASP A 359 -49.09 -31.36 2.15
C ASP A 359 -50.20 -31.88 3.08
N GLY A 360 -51.46 -31.73 2.67
CA GLY A 360 -52.58 -32.46 3.29
C GLY A 360 -53.99 -31.90 3.05
N GLY A 361 -54.45 -31.95 1.80
CA GLY A 361 -55.79 -32.40 1.35
C GLY A 361 -57.10 -31.82 1.92
N GLY A 362 -58.05 -31.51 1.02
CA GLY A 362 -59.49 -31.50 1.35
C GLY A 362 -60.37 -30.66 0.42
N GLU A 363 -61.20 -31.35 -0.38
CA GLU A 363 -62.16 -30.86 -1.37
C GLU A 363 -63.28 -29.94 -0.80
N GLY A 364 -63.90 -29.11 -1.66
CA GLY A 364 -65.17 -28.45 -1.31
C GLY A 364 -65.65 -27.36 -2.28
N ARG A 365 -66.81 -27.62 -2.90
CA ARG A 365 -67.47 -26.94 -4.03
C ARG A 365 -68.34 -25.73 -3.62
N ALA A 366 -68.79 -24.96 -4.63
CA ALA A 366 -69.95 -24.03 -4.67
C ALA A 366 -69.67 -22.58 -4.17
N GLU A 367 -70.27 -21.48 -4.65
CA GLU A 367 -71.01 -21.03 -5.83
C GLU A 367 -71.37 -19.54 -5.56
N ARG A 368 -71.53 -18.71 -6.61
CA ARG A 368 -72.46 -17.55 -6.74
C ARG A 368 -72.14 -16.15 -6.16
N ARG A 369 -72.19 -15.20 -7.12
CA ARG A 369 -72.85 -13.86 -7.14
C ARG A 369 -72.22 -12.76 -6.28
N GLY A 370 -72.06 -11.51 -6.73
CA GLY A 370 -72.48 -10.80 -7.93
C GLY A 370 -72.45 -9.29 -7.65
N GLY A 371 -72.28 -8.47 -8.70
CA GLY A 371 -72.50 -7.02 -8.71
C GLY A 371 -71.36 -6.18 -8.10
N GLN A 372 -71.08 -4.94 -8.51
CA GLN A 372 -71.68 -4.06 -9.51
C GLN A 372 -70.75 -2.83 -9.55
N GLU A 373 -70.13 -2.54 -10.69
CA GLU A 373 -69.74 -1.17 -11.07
C GLU A 373 -71.02 -0.37 -11.38
N PRO A 374 -71.07 0.99 -11.40
CA PRO A 374 -69.99 1.84 -11.93
C PRO A 374 -69.84 3.27 -11.35
N GLY A 375 -68.78 3.95 -11.80
CA GLY A 375 -68.92 5.28 -12.38
C GLY A 375 -68.44 6.47 -11.54
N GLY A 376 -67.70 7.38 -12.20
CA GLY A 376 -67.57 8.76 -11.73
C GLY A 376 -66.25 9.42 -12.10
N ALA A 377 -66.24 10.11 -13.24
CA ALA A 377 -65.15 10.91 -13.79
C ALA A 377 -64.92 12.25 -13.07
N GLY A 378 -63.79 12.91 -13.39
CA GLY A 378 -63.55 14.34 -13.20
C GLY A 378 -62.20 14.63 -12.54
N GLU A 379 -61.11 14.78 -13.29
CA GLU A 379 -60.62 16.02 -13.94
C GLU A 379 -59.91 17.03 -13.00
N ARG A 380 -58.66 17.35 -13.41
CA ARG A 380 -57.99 18.67 -13.37
C ARG A 380 -57.61 19.19 -11.96
N THR A 381 -56.48 19.85 -11.70
CA THR A 381 -55.56 20.71 -12.47
C THR A 381 -54.30 20.99 -11.61
N GLU A 382 -53.19 21.46 -12.24
CA GLU A 382 -52.23 22.50 -11.80
C GLU A 382 -51.65 22.51 -10.36
N GLU A 383 -50.46 22.98 -10.03
CA GLU A 383 -49.23 23.43 -10.70
C GLU A 383 -48.26 23.78 -9.54
N ALA A 384 -46.96 23.75 -9.81
CA ALA A 384 -45.92 24.62 -9.25
C ALA A 384 -45.81 24.83 -7.72
N ARG A 385 -44.77 24.23 -7.13
CA ARG A 385 -43.48 24.92 -6.92
C ARG A 385 -42.37 23.97 -6.49
#